data_AF-A0A7W4YDV1-F1
#
_entry.id   AF-A0A7W4YDV1-F1
#
_cell.length_a   1.000
_cell.length_b   1.000
_cell.length_c   1.000
_cell.angle_alpha   90.00
_cell.angle_beta   90.00
_cell.angle_gamma   90.00
#
_symmetry.space_group_name_H-M   'P 1'
#
loop_
_entity.id
_entity.type
_entity.pdbx_description
1 polymer ?
#
loop_
_entity_poly.entity_id
_entity_poly.type
_entity_poly.pdbx_seq_one_letter_code
_entity_poly.pdbx_strand_id
1 'polypeptide(L)'
;MSTVQGAPVLEAARRARQHATVVASLAAVVPTVLAAQGMAALAMDVLGFSLVAAVALAGFLELALISSALLARASALAGRPGGADAAAVWAVSAVSGLLAGAHEFVGPELDGARSWESDPSSLLAAGVRVAAPLVAAWLWERVLTAARREHAERTLVEVRRDRRLLAVARAALAVRRLEEAGRSRAGRARWARRRLDRAHIAALRVVPPGADLPAVLAAVGAVDLLPAGTAVGHLHAGAPGRESRPAGRDTAAGRDTLVVPDTGHVPPMVDDGRDDEEDPPGGGTRVDDARPSRPGGTPAETLPSESTSSPSGRDICERDTADEREHVGTSASPARPALVRDGSGTDGTTGRPRTVVRVAELATREAAIVALAARGLSQRAITEQVGVSKSTVSRILQATAQAPVSERPAAVAAGVGQR
;
A
#
# COMPACT_ATOMS: atom_id res chain seq x y z
N MET A 1 4.10 -31.30 20.28
CA MET A 1 3.38 -31.78 19.08
C MET A 1 2.18 -30.87 18.89
N SER A 2 2.28 -29.86 18.01
CA SER A 2 1.40 -28.67 18.12
C SER A 2 0.89 -28.15 16.77
N THR A 3 1.05 -28.90 15.69
CA THR A 3 0.75 -28.47 14.31
C THR A 3 -0.65 -28.88 13.81
N VAL A 4 -1.35 -29.78 14.51
CA VAL A 4 -2.60 -30.40 14.02
C VAL A 4 -3.81 -29.47 14.15
N GLN A 5 -3.83 -28.57 15.14
CA GLN A 5 -4.99 -27.69 15.40
C GLN A 5 -5.21 -26.57 14.36
N GLY A 6 -4.24 -26.31 13.46
CA GLY A 6 -4.35 -25.23 12.47
C GLY A 6 -5.34 -25.50 11.33
N ALA A 7 -5.43 -26.75 10.86
CA ALA A 7 -6.25 -27.13 9.72
C ALA A 7 -7.76 -26.81 9.88
N PRO A 8 -8.46 -27.25 10.96
CA PRO A 8 -9.89 -26.99 11.10
C PRO A 8 -10.22 -25.49 11.23
N VAL A 9 -9.32 -24.69 11.80
CA VAL A 9 -9.50 -23.24 11.93
C VAL A 9 -9.43 -22.55 10.56
N LEU A 10 -8.49 -22.95 9.69
CA LEU A 10 -8.38 -22.42 8.33
C LEU A 10 -9.59 -22.80 7.47
N GLU A 11 -10.10 -24.03 7.61
CA GLU A 11 -11.34 -24.45 6.94
C GLU A 11 -12.57 -23.70 7.43
N ALA A 12 -12.73 -23.54 8.75
CA ALA A 12 -13.85 -22.80 9.32
C ALA A 12 -13.84 -21.33 8.85
N ALA A 13 -12.66 -20.70 8.82
CA ALA A 13 -12.48 -19.35 8.28
C ALA A 13 -12.78 -19.26 6.78
N ARG A 14 -12.45 -20.30 5.98
CA ARG A 14 -12.80 -20.38 4.56
C ARG A 14 -14.31 -20.51 4.35
N ARG A 15 -14.97 -21.41 5.09
CA ARG A 15 -16.43 -21.59 5.07
C ARG A 15 -17.15 -20.31 5.47
N ALA A 16 -16.72 -19.65 6.54
CA ALA A 16 -17.28 -18.35 6.97
C ALA A 16 -17.15 -17.26 5.89
N ARG A 17 -16.02 -17.19 5.15
CA ARG A 17 -15.85 -16.25 4.03
C ARG A 17 -16.69 -16.61 2.80
N GLN A 18 -16.90 -17.89 2.53
CA GLN A 18 -17.84 -18.34 1.48
C GLN A 18 -19.28 -17.96 1.86
N HIS A 19 -19.70 -18.23 3.09
CA HIS A 19 -21.03 -17.84 3.59
C HIS A 19 -21.20 -16.33 3.56
N ALA A 20 -20.22 -15.54 3.99
CA ALA A 20 -20.27 -14.08 3.90
C ALA A 20 -20.37 -13.55 2.46
N THR A 21 -19.76 -14.22 1.48
CA THR A 21 -19.95 -13.89 0.06
C THR A 21 -21.39 -14.18 -0.38
N VAL A 22 -21.91 -15.37 -0.07
CA VAL A 22 -23.28 -15.78 -0.44
C VAL A 22 -24.32 -14.86 0.22
N VAL A 23 -24.17 -14.56 1.50
CA VAL A 23 -25.05 -13.64 2.24
C VAL A 23 -24.99 -12.22 1.67
N ALA A 24 -23.81 -11.70 1.32
CA ALA A 24 -23.70 -10.39 0.67
C ALA A 24 -24.38 -10.37 -0.71
N SER A 25 -24.21 -11.43 -1.51
CA SER A 25 -24.87 -11.56 -2.82
C SER A 25 -26.40 -11.68 -2.70
N LEU A 26 -26.91 -12.44 -1.72
CA LEU A 26 -28.36 -12.53 -1.45
C LEU A 26 -28.93 -11.22 -0.89
N ALA A 27 -28.20 -10.56 0.02
CA ALA A 27 -28.60 -9.29 0.61
C ALA A 27 -28.66 -8.14 -0.42
N ALA A 28 -27.88 -8.21 -1.50
CA ALA A 28 -27.92 -7.23 -2.60
C ALA A 28 -29.18 -7.34 -3.47
N VAL A 29 -29.87 -8.50 -3.51
CA VAL A 29 -31.07 -8.70 -4.34
C VAL A 29 -32.22 -7.77 -3.92
N VAL A 30 -32.44 -7.59 -2.62
CA VAL A 30 -33.56 -6.77 -2.12
C VAL A 30 -33.38 -5.28 -2.47
N PRO A 31 -32.22 -4.64 -2.23
CA PRO A 31 -31.93 -3.30 -2.74
C PRO A 31 -32.04 -3.17 -4.26
N THR A 32 -31.53 -4.15 -5.04
CA THR A 32 -31.64 -4.14 -6.50
C THR A 32 -33.09 -4.15 -6.99
N VAL A 33 -33.96 -5.00 -6.42
CA VAL A 33 -35.39 -5.05 -6.80
C VAL A 33 -36.12 -3.77 -6.37
N LEU A 34 -35.85 -3.28 -5.16
CA LEU A 34 -36.46 -2.04 -4.64
C LEU A 34 -36.02 -0.80 -5.41
N ALA A 35 -34.75 -0.74 -5.83
CA ALA A 35 -34.24 0.31 -6.70
C ALA A 35 -34.84 0.22 -8.10
N ALA A 36 -34.87 -0.97 -8.71
CA ALA A 36 -35.49 -1.18 -10.02
C ALA A 36 -36.98 -0.78 -10.04
N GLN A 37 -37.73 -1.10 -8.97
CA GLN A 37 -39.11 -0.66 -8.81
C GLN A 37 -39.23 0.87 -8.80
N GLY A 38 -38.46 1.55 -7.94
CA GLY A 38 -38.49 3.01 -7.83
C GLY A 38 -38.04 3.72 -9.10
N MET A 39 -37.01 3.19 -9.78
CA MET A 39 -36.55 3.70 -11.08
C MET A 39 -37.58 3.52 -12.20
N ALA A 40 -38.24 2.36 -12.27
CA ALA A 40 -39.27 2.11 -13.27
C ALA A 40 -40.52 2.98 -13.02
N ALA A 41 -40.92 3.17 -11.77
CA ALA A 41 -42.00 4.08 -11.41
C ALA A 41 -41.64 5.53 -11.81
N LEU A 42 -40.51 6.07 -11.34
CA LEU A 42 -40.02 7.40 -11.72
C LEU A 42 -39.97 7.62 -13.25
N ALA A 43 -39.55 6.61 -14.01
CA ALA A 43 -39.48 6.70 -15.47
C ALA A 43 -40.86 6.77 -16.14
N MET A 44 -41.87 6.03 -15.66
CA MET A 44 -43.25 6.20 -16.11
C MET A 44 -43.81 7.56 -15.65
N ASP A 45 -43.57 7.91 -14.39
CA ASP A 45 -44.23 8.99 -13.66
C ASP A 45 -43.72 10.40 -13.99
N VAL A 46 -42.44 10.55 -14.31
CA VAL A 46 -41.77 11.84 -14.54
C VAL A 46 -41.25 11.98 -15.97
N LEU A 47 -40.85 10.87 -16.62
CA LEU A 47 -40.36 10.88 -18.00
C LEU A 47 -41.44 10.48 -19.03
N GLY A 48 -42.64 10.06 -18.58
CA GLY A 48 -43.73 9.63 -19.45
C GLY A 48 -43.42 8.34 -20.23
N PHE A 49 -42.48 7.52 -19.75
CA PHE A 49 -42.07 6.30 -20.46
C PHE A 49 -43.16 5.22 -20.39
N SER A 50 -43.27 4.41 -21.45
CA SER A 50 -44.07 3.20 -21.37
C SER A 50 -43.47 2.22 -20.36
N LEU A 51 -44.30 1.37 -19.73
CA LEU A 51 -43.86 0.35 -18.78
C LEU A 51 -42.67 -0.47 -19.29
N VAL A 52 -42.66 -0.82 -20.58
CA VAL A 52 -41.57 -1.59 -21.21
C VAL A 52 -40.27 -0.78 -21.24
N ALA A 53 -40.31 0.51 -21.61
CA ALA A 53 -39.14 1.37 -21.63
C ALA A 53 -38.62 1.70 -20.22
N ALA A 54 -39.53 1.90 -19.26
CA ALA A 54 -39.21 2.12 -17.86
C ALA A 54 -38.52 0.91 -17.21
N VAL A 55 -39.07 -0.29 -17.41
CA VAL A 55 -38.47 -1.55 -16.94
C VAL A 55 -37.15 -1.85 -17.65
N ALA A 56 -37.02 -1.53 -18.94
CA ALA A 56 -35.77 -1.68 -19.68
C ALA A 56 -34.66 -0.74 -19.14
N LEU A 57 -34.98 0.52 -18.82
CA LEU A 57 -34.03 1.46 -18.22
C LEU A 57 -33.58 0.98 -16.82
N ALA A 58 -34.53 0.62 -15.96
CA ALA A 58 -34.23 0.11 -14.62
C ALA A 58 -33.37 -1.18 -14.68
N GLY A 59 -33.74 -2.11 -15.56
CA GLY A 59 -33.00 -3.35 -15.79
C GLY A 59 -31.59 -3.11 -16.35
N PHE A 60 -31.41 -2.13 -17.24
CA PHE A 60 -30.10 -1.75 -17.76
C PHE A 60 -29.17 -1.24 -16.66
N LEU A 61 -29.66 -0.38 -15.76
CA LEU A 61 -28.86 0.18 -14.66
C LEU A 61 -28.44 -0.90 -13.65
N GLU A 62 -29.35 -1.80 -13.28
CA GLU A 62 -29.02 -2.91 -12.37
C GLU A 62 -28.12 -3.98 -13.05
N LEU A 63 -28.26 -4.23 -14.35
CA LEU A 63 -27.32 -5.08 -15.10
C LEU A 63 -25.92 -4.44 -15.20
N ALA A 64 -25.84 -3.11 -15.34
CA ALA A 64 -24.58 -2.38 -15.28
C ALA A 64 -23.92 -2.50 -13.89
N LEU A 65 -24.71 -2.34 -12.81
CA LEU A 65 -24.25 -2.56 -11.42
C LEU A 65 -23.67 -3.97 -11.22
N ILE A 66 -24.42 -4.99 -11.63
CA ILE A 66 -24.01 -6.40 -11.52
C ILE A 66 -22.75 -6.67 -12.34
N SER A 67 -22.65 -6.13 -13.56
CA SER A 67 -21.47 -6.25 -14.42
C SER A 67 -20.23 -5.61 -13.76
N SER A 68 -20.33 -4.37 -13.28
CA SER A 68 -19.26 -3.68 -12.55
C SER A 68 -18.85 -4.44 -11.29
N ALA A 69 -19.81 -5.00 -10.54
CA ALA A 69 -19.53 -5.80 -9.35
C ALA A 69 -18.74 -7.09 -9.68
N LEU A 70 -19.14 -7.80 -10.74
CA LEU A 70 -18.44 -9.01 -11.22
C LEU A 70 -17.04 -8.69 -11.77
N LEU A 71 -16.88 -7.58 -12.51
CA LEU A 71 -15.58 -7.10 -12.98
C LEU A 71 -14.66 -6.74 -11.81
N ALA A 72 -15.15 -6.00 -10.81
CA ALA A 72 -14.42 -5.66 -9.59
C ALA A 72 -13.95 -6.90 -8.81
N ARG A 73 -14.75 -7.97 -8.82
CA ARG A 73 -14.38 -9.27 -8.24
C ARG A 73 -13.34 -10.00 -9.09
N ALA A 74 -13.46 -9.98 -10.41
CA ALA A 74 -12.49 -10.59 -11.31
C ALA A 74 -11.12 -9.88 -11.26
N SER A 75 -11.09 -8.55 -11.24
CA SER A 75 -9.87 -7.76 -11.09
C SER A 75 -9.22 -7.97 -9.71
N ALA A 76 -10.01 -8.01 -8.63
CA ALA A 76 -9.54 -8.37 -7.29
C ALA A 76 -8.95 -9.79 -7.18
N LEU A 77 -9.59 -10.79 -7.79
CA LEU A 77 -9.08 -12.18 -7.79
C LEU A 77 -7.83 -12.36 -8.66
N ALA A 78 -7.66 -11.52 -9.69
CA ALA A 78 -6.48 -11.47 -10.55
C ALA A 78 -5.35 -10.56 -10.01
N GLY A 79 -5.48 -10.02 -8.79
CA GLY A 79 -4.47 -9.14 -8.18
C GLY A 79 -4.31 -7.76 -8.86
N ARG A 80 -5.22 -7.40 -9.78
CA ARG A 80 -5.17 -6.14 -10.53
C ARG A 80 -5.80 -4.99 -9.72
N PRO A 81 -5.42 -3.73 -9.99
CA PRO A 81 -6.02 -2.56 -9.34
C PRO A 81 -7.46 -2.31 -9.85
N GLY A 82 -8.43 -3.07 -9.34
CA GLY A 82 -9.86 -2.96 -9.64
C GLY A 82 -10.56 -1.70 -9.10
N GLY A 83 -9.85 -0.56 -9.04
CA GLY A 83 -10.34 0.68 -8.47
C GLY A 83 -11.45 1.32 -9.31
N ALA A 84 -11.36 1.24 -10.64
CA ALA A 84 -12.38 1.74 -11.56
C ALA A 84 -13.70 0.95 -11.43
N ASP A 85 -13.61 -0.38 -11.46
CA ASP A 85 -14.78 -1.26 -11.31
C ASP A 85 -15.49 -1.03 -9.97
N ALA A 86 -14.72 -0.90 -8.87
CA ALA A 86 -15.26 -0.65 -7.54
C ALA A 86 -15.88 0.76 -7.42
N ALA A 87 -15.26 1.78 -8.02
CA ALA A 87 -15.83 3.12 -8.08
C ALA A 87 -17.12 3.16 -8.91
N ALA A 88 -17.21 2.37 -9.99
CA ALA A 88 -18.43 2.22 -10.79
C ALA A 88 -19.57 1.60 -9.97
N VAL A 89 -19.30 0.59 -9.14
CA VAL A 89 -20.31 0.04 -8.20
C VAL A 89 -20.84 1.13 -7.26
N TRP A 90 -19.96 1.92 -6.64
CA TRP A 90 -20.39 3.03 -5.77
C TRP A 90 -21.20 4.10 -6.51
N ALA A 91 -20.77 4.49 -7.71
CA ALA A 91 -21.46 5.48 -8.53
C ALA A 91 -22.85 5.00 -8.98
N VAL A 92 -22.96 3.77 -9.50
CA VAL A 92 -24.24 3.21 -9.95
C VAL A 92 -25.17 2.95 -8.77
N SER A 93 -24.69 2.42 -7.63
CA SER A 93 -25.53 2.28 -6.42
C SER A 93 -26.03 3.62 -5.89
N ALA A 94 -25.23 4.69 -5.96
CA ALA A 94 -25.68 6.03 -5.58
C ALA A 94 -26.75 6.56 -6.55
N VAL A 95 -26.56 6.39 -7.87
CA VAL A 95 -27.55 6.79 -8.89
C VAL A 95 -28.86 6.01 -8.76
N SER A 96 -28.81 4.67 -8.70
CA SER A 96 -29.98 3.82 -8.49
C SER A 96 -30.74 4.20 -7.21
N GLY A 97 -30.02 4.44 -6.10
CA GLY A 97 -30.61 4.88 -4.83
C GLY A 97 -31.28 6.25 -4.91
N LEU A 98 -30.62 7.23 -5.55
CA LEU A 98 -31.16 8.58 -5.72
C LEU A 98 -32.40 8.58 -6.62
N LEU A 99 -32.40 7.84 -7.73
CA LEU A 99 -33.57 7.72 -8.61
C LEU A 99 -34.74 7.01 -7.90
N ALA A 100 -34.47 5.92 -7.16
CA ALA A 100 -35.50 5.21 -6.42
C ALA A 100 -36.04 6.02 -5.22
N GLY A 101 -35.22 6.87 -4.61
CA GLY A 101 -35.65 7.81 -3.57
C GLY A 101 -36.41 9.01 -4.13
N ALA A 102 -36.05 9.51 -5.31
CA ALA A 102 -36.74 10.64 -5.96
C ALA A 102 -38.22 10.34 -6.24
N HIS A 103 -38.57 9.06 -6.50
CA HIS A 103 -39.95 8.62 -6.69
C HIS A 103 -40.86 8.93 -5.48
N GLU A 104 -40.34 8.91 -4.25
CA GLU A 104 -41.16 9.13 -3.03
C GLU A 104 -41.67 10.57 -2.88
N PHE A 105 -41.12 11.52 -3.65
CA PHE A 105 -41.58 12.92 -3.69
C PHE A 105 -42.55 13.21 -4.85
N VAL A 106 -42.80 12.22 -5.72
CA VAL A 106 -43.82 12.33 -6.77
C VAL A 106 -45.18 12.10 -6.12
N GLY A 107 -45.90 13.18 -5.88
CA GLY A 107 -47.24 13.14 -5.30
C GLY A 107 -48.27 12.48 -6.22
N PRO A 108 -49.47 12.15 -5.70
CA PRO A 108 -50.55 11.60 -6.50
C PRO A 108 -50.95 12.56 -7.64
N GLU A 109 -51.35 11.99 -8.78
CA GLU A 109 -51.86 12.78 -9.90
C GLU A 109 -53.26 13.31 -9.59
N LEU A 110 -53.37 14.63 -9.45
CA LEU A 110 -54.59 15.36 -9.08
C LEU A 110 -54.91 16.35 -10.21
N ASP A 111 -56.12 16.25 -10.76
CA ASP A 111 -56.59 17.04 -11.91
C ASP A 111 -55.64 17.05 -13.14
N GLY A 112 -54.89 15.96 -13.33
CA GLY A 112 -53.90 15.80 -14.42
C GLY A 112 -52.58 16.52 -14.19
N ALA A 113 -52.37 17.11 -13.00
CA ALA A 113 -51.09 17.65 -12.56
C ALA A 113 -50.50 16.76 -11.45
N ARG A 114 -49.16 16.70 -11.39
CA ARG A 114 -48.43 16.01 -10.31
C ARG A 114 -47.70 17.03 -9.46
N SER A 115 -48.08 17.14 -8.20
CA SER A 115 -47.38 17.94 -7.21
C SER A 115 -46.11 17.22 -6.75
N TRP A 116 -45.05 17.99 -6.47
CA TRP A 116 -43.93 17.50 -5.68
C TRP A 116 -44.29 17.67 -4.20
N GLU A 117 -44.47 16.57 -3.49
CA GLU A 117 -44.87 16.57 -2.07
C GLU A 117 -43.65 16.23 -1.20
N SER A 118 -43.55 16.84 -0.03
CA SER A 118 -42.34 16.78 0.83
C SER A 118 -42.68 16.43 2.27
N ASP A 119 -43.49 15.39 2.41
CA ASP A 119 -43.94 14.86 3.68
C ASP A 119 -42.79 14.19 4.47
N PRO A 120 -42.81 14.22 5.83
CA PRO A 120 -41.81 13.54 6.64
C PRO A 120 -41.72 12.03 6.39
N SER A 121 -42.83 11.40 6.00
CA SER A 121 -42.91 10.00 5.57
C SER A 121 -42.14 9.76 4.27
N SER A 122 -42.38 10.58 3.23
CA SER A 122 -41.65 10.54 1.96
C SER A 122 -40.15 10.78 2.14
N LEU A 123 -39.75 11.73 2.99
CA LEU A 123 -38.35 11.99 3.32
C LEU A 123 -37.66 10.76 3.96
N LEU A 124 -38.33 10.09 4.90
CA LEU A 124 -37.81 8.86 5.51
C LEU A 124 -37.74 7.70 4.52
N ALA A 125 -38.78 7.52 3.70
CA ALA A 125 -38.85 6.45 2.71
C ALA A 125 -37.78 6.63 1.60
N ALA A 126 -37.58 7.87 1.14
CA ALA A 126 -36.50 8.23 0.22
C ALA A 126 -35.13 7.96 0.82
N GLY A 127 -34.93 8.32 2.10
CA GLY A 127 -33.71 7.99 2.85
C GLY A 127 -33.41 6.49 2.89
N VAL A 128 -34.43 5.65 3.09
CA VAL A 128 -34.31 4.19 3.06
C VAL A 128 -34.00 3.67 1.65
N ARG A 129 -34.68 4.18 0.61
CA ARG A 129 -34.44 3.84 -0.81
C ARG A 129 -33.01 4.18 -1.24
N VAL A 130 -32.45 5.30 -0.77
CA VAL A 130 -31.06 5.72 -1.02
C VAL A 130 -30.06 4.86 -0.21
N ALA A 131 -30.35 4.59 1.07
CA ALA A 131 -29.44 3.87 1.94
C ALA A 131 -29.27 2.39 1.55
N ALA A 132 -30.33 1.72 1.10
CA ALA A 132 -30.33 0.29 0.78
C ALA A 132 -29.23 -0.14 -0.23
N PRO A 133 -29.11 0.47 -1.44
CA PRO A 133 -28.06 0.11 -2.39
C PRO A 133 -26.66 0.55 -1.92
N LEU A 134 -26.54 1.64 -1.16
CA LEU A 134 -25.25 2.06 -0.58
C LEU A 134 -24.73 1.08 0.47
N VAL A 135 -25.61 0.47 1.28
CA VAL A 135 -25.26 -0.61 2.20
C VAL A 135 -24.86 -1.88 1.43
N ALA A 136 -25.51 -2.19 0.31
CA ALA A 136 -25.11 -3.30 -0.55
C ALA A 136 -23.71 -3.08 -1.17
N ALA A 137 -23.43 -1.88 -1.69
CA ALA A 137 -22.11 -1.50 -2.20
C ALA A 137 -21.02 -1.58 -1.12
N TRP A 138 -21.32 -1.14 0.11
CA TRP A 138 -20.41 -1.25 1.26
C TRP A 138 -20.11 -2.71 1.61
N LEU A 139 -21.14 -3.57 1.69
CA LEU A 139 -20.97 -5.00 1.93
C LEU A 139 -20.13 -5.65 0.82
N TRP A 140 -20.33 -5.27 -0.44
CA TRP A 140 -19.54 -5.75 -1.57
C TRP A 140 -18.07 -5.34 -1.46
N GLU A 141 -17.77 -4.08 -1.16
CA GLU A 141 -16.40 -3.58 -1.00
C GLU A 141 -15.68 -4.24 0.20
N ARG A 142 -16.42 -4.67 1.23
CA ARG A 142 -15.86 -5.54 2.29
C ARG A 142 -15.51 -6.94 1.79
N VAL A 143 -16.33 -7.55 0.94
CA VAL A 143 -16.04 -8.84 0.28
C VAL A 143 -14.84 -8.72 -0.69
N LEU A 144 -14.78 -7.66 -1.48
CA LEU A 144 -13.64 -7.37 -2.37
C LEU A 144 -12.35 -7.16 -1.56
N THR A 145 -12.40 -6.40 -0.46
CA THR A 145 -11.25 -6.20 0.43
C THR A 145 -10.75 -7.51 1.05
N ALA A 146 -11.64 -8.43 1.42
CA ALA A 146 -11.25 -9.76 1.88
C ALA A 146 -10.57 -10.58 0.76
N ALA A 147 -11.11 -10.57 -0.46
CA ALA A 147 -10.54 -11.27 -1.61
C ALA A 147 -9.16 -10.71 -2.02
N ARG A 148 -8.98 -9.39 -2.04
CA ARG A 148 -7.69 -8.72 -2.32
C ARG A 148 -6.63 -9.09 -1.29
N ARG A 149 -6.99 -9.19 0.00
CA ARG A 149 -6.07 -9.65 1.07
C ARG A 149 -5.68 -11.12 0.89
N GLU A 150 -6.63 -12.00 0.58
CA GLU A 150 -6.34 -13.42 0.34
C GLU A 150 -5.43 -13.63 -0.88
N HIS A 151 -5.60 -12.84 -1.96
CA HIS A 151 -4.68 -12.85 -3.11
C HIS A 151 -3.28 -12.35 -2.71
N ALA A 152 -3.17 -11.27 -1.94
CA ALA A 152 -1.90 -10.75 -1.44
C ALA A 152 -1.18 -11.75 -0.51
N GLU A 153 -1.91 -12.48 0.33
CA GLU A 153 -1.36 -13.54 1.18
C GLU A 153 -0.82 -14.73 0.36
N ARG A 154 -1.55 -15.19 -0.66
CA ARG A 154 -1.10 -16.28 -1.56
C ARG A 154 0.16 -15.89 -2.33
N THR A 155 0.14 -14.74 -3.00
CA THR A 155 1.30 -14.22 -3.76
C THR A 155 2.52 -13.98 -2.88
N LEU A 156 2.34 -13.53 -1.62
CA LEU A 156 3.44 -13.46 -0.65
C LEU A 156 3.97 -14.85 -0.25
N VAL A 157 3.13 -15.88 -0.16
CA VAL A 157 3.56 -17.26 0.09
C VAL A 157 4.31 -17.84 -1.12
N GLU A 158 3.85 -17.57 -2.34
CA GLU A 158 4.49 -17.95 -3.60
C GLU A 158 5.87 -17.29 -3.73
N VAL A 159 5.97 -15.96 -3.61
CA VAL A 159 7.25 -15.24 -3.61
C VAL A 159 8.20 -15.73 -2.50
N ARG A 160 7.69 -16.13 -1.33
CA ARG A 160 8.50 -16.74 -0.25
C ARG A 160 8.96 -18.17 -0.59
N ARG A 161 8.18 -18.94 -1.35
CA ARG A 161 8.55 -20.26 -1.86
C ARG A 161 9.63 -20.14 -2.92
N ASP A 162 9.45 -19.25 -3.89
CA ASP A 162 10.36 -19.07 -5.02
C ASP A 162 11.72 -18.52 -4.57
N ARG A 163 11.73 -17.56 -3.64
CA ARG A 163 12.98 -17.10 -2.98
C ARG A 163 13.73 -18.23 -2.26
N ARG A 164 13.04 -19.25 -1.73
CA ARG A 164 13.70 -20.43 -1.13
C ARG A 164 14.21 -21.41 -2.19
N LEU A 165 13.45 -21.65 -3.26
CA LEU A 165 13.91 -22.48 -4.39
C LEU A 165 15.15 -21.87 -5.06
N LEU A 166 15.15 -20.55 -5.32
CA LEU A 166 16.31 -19.81 -5.81
C LEU A 166 17.50 -19.86 -4.84
N ALA A 167 17.26 -19.86 -3.53
CA ALA A 167 18.33 -20.02 -2.53
C ALA A 167 18.95 -21.44 -2.55
N VAL A 168 18.15 -22.48 -2.79
CA VAL A 168 18.65 -23.86 -3.00
C VAL A 168 19.46 -23.93 -4.29
N ALA A 169 18.94 -23.45 -5.42
CA ALA A 169 19.64 -23.47 -6.71
C ALA A 169 20.98 -22.70 -6.66
N ARG A 170 21.00 -21.50 -6.07
CA ARG A 170 22.23 -20.71 -5.86
C ARG A 170 23.24 -21.43 -4.96
N ALA A 171 22.78 -22.17 -3.95
CA ALA A 171 23.66 -22.96 -3.10
C ALA A 171 24.22 -24.21 -3.80
N ALA A 172 23.42 -24.89 -4.65
CA ALA A 172 23.85 -26.03 -5.44
C ALA A 172 24.93 -25.63 -6.46
N LEU A 173 24.70 -24.55 -7.22
CA LEU A 173 25.68 -23.98 -8.15
C LEU A 173 26.98 -23.57 -7.43
N ALA A 174 26.90 -23.08 -6.19
CA ALA A 174 28.09 -22.72 -5.40
C ALA A 174 28.87 -23.96 -4.90
N VAL A 175 28.22 -25.10 -4.66
CA VAL A 175 28.90 -26.38 -4.40
C VAL A 175 29.58 -26.87 -5.67
N ARG A 176 28.83 -26.97 -6.78
CA ARG A 176 29.32 -27.45 -8.08
C ARG A 176 30.57 -26.69 -8.55
N ARG A 177 30.53 -25.35 -8.57
CA ARG A 177 31.68 -24.49 -8.92
C ARG A 177 32.91 -24.66 -8.00
N LEU A 178 32.74 -25.14 -6.77
CA LEU A 178 33.86 -25.42 -5.85
C LEU A 178 34.43 -26.83 -6.02
N GLU A 179 33.66 -27.75 -6.60
CA GLU A 179 34.08 -29.12 -6.90
C GLU A 179 34.79 -29.15 -8.26
N GLU A 180 34.26 -28.45 -9.27
CA GLU A 180 34.92 -28.15 -10.55
C GLU A 180 36.26 -27.42 -10.35
N ALA A 181 36.37 -26.54 -9.34
CA ALA A 181 37.61 -25.83 -8.98
C ALA A 181 38.64 -26.65 -8.19
N GLY A 182 38.38 -27.94 -7.93
CA GLY A 182 39.39 -28.90 -7.47
C GLY A 182 39.76 -28.89 -5.98
N ARG A 183 40.66 -29.83 -5.63
CA ARG A 183 40.89 -30.32 -4.25
C ARG A 183 41.41 -29.25 -3.26
N SER A 184 42.06 -28.19 -3.73
CA SER A 184 42.70 -27.15 -2.91
C SER A 184 41.72 -26.26 -2.13
N ARG A 185 40.40 -26.47 -2.27
CA ARG A 185 39.35 -25.67 -1.61
C ARG A 185 38.45 -26.46 -0.65
N ALA A 186 38.90 -27.63 -0.16
CA ALA A 186 38.12 -28.54 0.68
C ALA A 186 37.38 -27.88 1.88
N GLY A 187 37.99 -26.89 2.55
CA GLY A 187 37.33 -26.14 3.63
C GLY A 187 36.12 -25.31 3.16
N ARG A 188 36.23 -24.67 1.98
CA ARG A 188 35.14 -23.92 1.34
C ARG A 188 34.05 -24.85 0.82
N ALA A 189 34.42 -25.99 0.21
CA ALA A 189 33.45 -27.01 -0.22
C ALA A 189 32.58 -27.52 0.96
N ARG A 190 33.19 -27.82 2.11
CA ARG A 190 32.45 -28.18 3.34
C ARG A 190 31.53 -27.06 3.86
N TRP A 191 31.85 -25.78 3.64
CA TRP A 191 30.96 -24.67 4.00
C TRP A 191 29.81 -24.52 3.00
N ALA A 192 30.08 -24.65 1.70
CA ALA A 192 29.07 -24.57 0.64
C ALA A 192 28.04 -25.69 0.75
N ARG A 193 28.47 -26.94 0.97
CA ARG A 193 27.55 -28.07 1.24
C ARG A 193 26.65 -27.77 2.45
N ARG A 194 27.23 -27.34 3.57
CA ARG A 194 26.46 -26.86 4.75
C ARG A 194 25.60 -25.61 4.52
N ARG A 195 25.74 -24.87 3.40
CA ARG A 195 24.81 -23.82 2.97
C ARG A 195 23.67 -24.40 2.14
N LEU A 196 23.97 -25.36 1.26
CA LEU A 196 22.98 -26.14 0.51
C LEU A 196 22.07 -26.95 1.45
N ASP A 197 22.63 -27.70 2.41
CA ASP A 197 21.86 -28.50 3.38
C ASP A 197 20.85 -27.63 4.15
N ARG A 198 21.28 -26.46 4.63
CA ARG A 198 20.41 -25.50 5.33
C ARG A 198 19.35 -24.89 4.41
N ALA A 199 19.69 -24.56 3.17
CA ALA A 199 18.72 -24.07 2.20
C ALA A 199 17.68 -25.15 1.85
N HIS A 200 18.12 -26.40 1.66
CA HIS A 200 17.29 -27.55 1.37
C HIS A 200 16.33 -27.85 2.53
N ILE A 201 16.82 -27.94 3.76
CA ILE A 201 15.98 -28.07 4.98
C ILE A 201 15.00 -26.89 5.12
N ALA A 202 15.40 -25.67 4.78
CA ALA A 202 14.52 -24.49 4.80
C ALA A 202 13.45 -24.50 3.68
N ALA A 203 13.69 -25.19 2.57
CA ALA A 203 12.71 -25.42 1.51
C ALA A 203 11.75 -26.58 1.87
N LEU A 204 12.27 -27.72 2.36
CA LEU A 204 11.48 -28.87 2.84
C LEU A 204 10.44 -28.48 3.90
N ARG A 205 10.76 -27.51 4.77
CA ARG A 205 9.82 -26.95 5.77
C ARG A 205 8.66 -26.13 5.18
N VAL A 206 8.58 -25.95 3.86
CA VAL A 206 7.56 -25.14 3.16
C VAL A 206 6.87 -25.92 2.03
N VAL A 207 7.50 -26.97 1.48
CA VAL A 207 6.83 -27.88 0.54
C VAL A 207 5.69 -28.60 1.29
N PRO A 208 4.43 -28.51 0.86
CA PRO A 208 3.33 -29.21 1.52
C PRO A 208 3.47 -30.73 1.31
N PRO A 209 3.18 -31.56 2.32
CA PRO A 209 3.23 -33.01 2.18
C PRO A 209 2.20 -33.45 1.14
N GLY A 210 2.67 -34.04 0.03
CA GLY A 210 1.84 -34.41 -1.12
C GLY A 210 2.11 -33.60 -2.40
N ALA A 211 2.84 -32.48 -2.32
CA ALA A 211 3.54 -31.97 -3.51
C ALA A 211 4.73 -32.90 -3.80
N ASP A 212 4.90 -33.29 -5.06
CA ASP A 212 5.83 -34.35 -5.42
C ASP A 212 7.29 -33.87 -5.34
N LEU A 213 7.87 -34.01 -4.15
CA LEU A 213 9.23 -33.58 -3.81
C LEU A 213 10.30 -34.13 -4.78
N PRO A 214 10.32 -35.42 -5.18
CA PRO A 214 11.26 -35.88 -6.21
C PRO A 214 11.06 -35.16 -7.55
N ALA A 215 9.84 -34.79 -7.96
CA ALA A 215 9.64 -33.99 -9.17
C ALA A 215 10.15 -32.55 -9.03
N VAL A 216 9.96 -31.91 -7.86
CA VAL A 216 10.52 -30.57 -7.57
C VAL A 216 12.05 -30.61 -7.54
N LEU A 217 12.64 -31.66 -6.96
CA LEU A 217 14.10 -31.83 -6.91
C LEU A 217 14.67 -32.25 -8.27
N ALA A 218 13.94 -33.06 -9.06
CA ALA A 218 14.30 -33.38 -10.43
C ALA A 218 14.22 -32.14 -11.34
N ALA A 219 13.27 -31.23 -11.14
CA ALA A 219 13.22 -29.95 -11.85
C ALA A 219 14.39 -29.02 -11.46
N VAL A 220 14.79 -29.01 -10.17
CA VAL A 220 15.99 -28.28 -9.71
C VAL A 220 17.28 -28.93 -10.23
N GLY A 221 17.33 -30.25 -10.40
CA GLY A 221 18.43 -30.96 -11.07
C GLY A 221 18.43 -30.81 -12.60
N ALA A 222 17.25 -30.68 -13.23
CA ALA A 222 17.12 -30.44 -14.67
C ALA A 222 17.60 -29.05 -15.11
N VAL A 223 17.96 -28.17 -14.16
CA VAL A 223 18.79 -26.99 -14.43
C VAL A 223 20.14 -27.38 -15.05
N ASP A 224 20.67 -28.57 -14.74
CA ASP A 224 21.87 -29.13 -15.37
C ASP A 224 21.65 -29.62 -16.82
N LEU A 225 20.39 -29.65 -17.30
CA LEU A 225 20.03 -29.99 -18.69
C LEU A 225 19.72 -28.76 -19.57
N LEU A 226 19.77 -27.54 -19.00
CA LEU A 226 19.68 -26.32 -19.81
C LEU A 226 20.92 -26.21 -20.71
N PRO A 227 20.77 -26.07 -22.04
CA PRO A 227 21.92 -25.96 -22.94
C PRO A 227 22.72 -24.70 -22.62
N ALA A 228 24.05 -24.81 -22.68
CA ALA A 228 24.98 -23.77 -22.20
C ALA A 228 24.78 -22.35 -22.80
N GLY A 229 24.06 -22.24 -23.93
CA GLY A 229 23.63 -20.96 -24.51
C GLY A 229 22.66 -20.14 -23.66
N THR A 230 22.05 -20.70 -22.60
CA THR A 230 21.25 -19.90 -21.63
C THR A 230 22.10 -19.24 -20.54
N ALA A 231 23.43 -19.28 -20.65
CA ALA A 231 24.30 -18.42 -19.85
C ALA A 231 24.05 -16.97 -20.24
N VAL A 232 23.39 -16.20 -19.36
CA VAL A 232 23.25 -14.74 -19.49
C VAL A 232 24.65 -14.16 -19.69
N GLY A 233 24.89 -13.62 -20.88
CA GLY A 233 26.24 -13.24 -21.30
C GLY A 233 26.85 -12.24 -20.32
N HIS A 234 28.04 -12.57 -19.80
CA HIS A 234 28.87 -11.59 -19.14
C HIS A 234 29.17 -10.48 -20.15
N LEU A 235 28.53 -9.32 -19.98
CA LEU A 235 28.77 -8.12 -20.79
C LEU A 235 30.26 -7.87 -20.83
N HIS A 236 30.85 -8.03 -22.03
CA HIS A 236 32.28 -8.06 -22.18
C HIS A 236 32.80 -6.62 -22.05
N ALA A 237 33.46 -6.32 -20.93
CA ALA A 237 34.12 -5.04 -20.69
C ALA A 237 35.40 -4.93 -21.55
N GLY A 238 35.21 -4.92 -22.87
CA GLY A 238 36.27 -4.82 -23.85
C GLY A 238 36.79 -3.38 -23.96
N ALA A 239 38.00 -3.15 -23.45
CA ALA A 239 38.73 -1.91 -23.71
C ALA A 239 39.05 -1.78 -25.23
N PRO A 240 39.06 -0.56 -25.79
CA PRO A 240 39.23 -0.36 -27.23
C PRO A 240 40.67 -0.66 -27.68
N GLY A 241 40.84 -1.53 -28.69
CA GLY A 241 42.16 -1.97 -29.16
C GLY A 241 42.21 -2.35 -30.64
N ARG A 242 42.51 -1.35 -31.48
CA ARG A 242 42.97 -1.43 -32.89
C ARG A 242 42.18 -2.27 -33.92
N GLU A 243 41.59 -1.54 -34.85
CA GLU A 243 41.79 -1.65 -36.31
C GLU A 243 42.19 -3.01 -36.91
N SER A 244 41.31 -3.56 -37.75
CA SER A 244 41.69 -4.28 -38.97
C SER A 244 40.55 -4.18 -40.00
N ARG A 245 40.86 -3.69 -41.20
CA ARG A 245 39.89 -3.43 -42.30
C ARG A 245 40.24 -4.25 -43.53
N PRO A 246 39.31 -5.08 -44.00
CA PRO A 246 38.82 -4.99 -45.38
C PRO A 246 37.27 -5.00 -45.41
N ALA A 247 36.54 -4.20 -46.18
CA ALA A 247 36.61 -3.91 -47.62
C ALA A 247 36.24 -5.13 -48.50
N GLY A 248 34.95 -5.31 -48.85
CA GLY A 248 34.54 -6.49 -49.62
C GLY A 248 33.05 -6.70 -49.98
N ARG A 249 32.38 -5.69 -50.58
CA ARG A 249 31.32 -5.85 -51.62
C ARG A 249 30.04 -6.68 -51.35
N ASP A 250 28.94 -5.94 -51.23
CA ASP A 250 27.61 -6.12 -51.86
C ASP A 250 27.11 -7.51 -52.30
N THR A 251 25.94 -7.91 -51.81
CA THR A 251 24.78 -8.31 -52.65
C THR A 251 23.48 -8.19 -51.84
N ALA A 252 22.33 -8.04 -52.50
CA ALA A 252 21.05 -7.69 -51.85
C ALA A 252 19.91 -8.64 -52.22
N ALA A 253 19.06 -9.00 -51.24
CA ALA A 253 17.69 -9.49 -51.41
C ALA A 253 16.96 -9.50 -50.05
N GLY A 254 15.61 -9.55 -50.06
CA GLY A 254 14.81 -10.02 -48.92
C GLY A 254 14.55 -9.02 -47.78
N ARG A 255 13.82 -7.93 -48.05
CA ARG A 255 13.07 -7.22 -47.00
C ARG A 255 11.74 -7.92 -46.76
N ASP A 256 11.55 -8.49 -45.58
CA ASP A 256 10.22 -8.71 -44.99
C ASP A 256 10.17 -8.03 -43.63
N THR A 257 9.16 -7.20 -43.39
CA THR A 257 9.16 -6.25 -42.26
C THR A 257 8.05 -6.58 -41.28
N LEU A 258 8.33 -7.52 -40.37
CA LEU A 258 7.37 -7.86 -39.32
C LEU A 258 7.31 -6.75 -38.27
N VAL A 259 6.26 -5.92 -38.33
CA VAL A 259 6.03 -4.84 -37.36
C VAL A 259 5.58 -5.43 -36.03
N VAL A 260 6.51 -5.53 -35.08
CA VAL A 260 6.20 -5.76 -33.66
C VAL A 260 5.92 -4.40 -33.02
N PRO A 261 4.76 -4.17 -32.37
CA PRO A 261 4.48 -2.91 -31.71
C PRO A 261 5.37 -2.74 -30.47
N ASP A 262 6.02 -1.58 -30.37
CA ASP A 262 6.81 -1.21 -29.19
C ASP A 262 5.89 -0.92 -28.00
N THR A 263 6.00 -1.72 -26.94
CA THR A 263 5.23 -1.54 -25.70
C THR A 263 6.11 -1.76 -24.46
N GLY A 264 6.29 -0.69 -23.68
CA GLY A 264 6.74 -0.77 -22.30
C GLY A 264 8.23 -0.49 -22.09
N HIS A 265 8.58 0.81 -22.10
CA HIS A 265 9.81 1.29 -21.48
C HIS A 265 9.80 0.98 -19.97
N VAL A 266 10.41 -0.14 -19.59
CA VAL A 266 10.59 -0.52 -18.18
C VAL A 266 11.74 0.32 -17.60
N PRO A 267 11.51 1.19 -16.60
CA PRO A 267 12.59 1.91 -15.95
C PRO A 267 13.51 0.92 -15.22
N PRO A 268 14.84 1.17 -15.16
CA PRO A 268 15.76 0.25 -14.50
C PRO A 268 15.37 0.07 -13.03
N MET A 269 15.24 -1.18 -12.59
CA MET A 269 15.13 -1.48 -11.16
C MET A 269 16.39 -0.98 -10.45
N VAL A 270 16.20 -0.03 -9.53
CA VAL A 270 17.25 0.34 -8.57
C VAL A 270 17.43 -0.84 -7.62
N ASP A 271 18.54 -1.56 -7.78
CA ASP A 271 18.96 -2.62 -6.88
C ASP A 271 19.50 -1.98 -5.59
N ASP A 272 18.61 -1.66 -4.65
CA ASP A 272 18.93 -1.05 -3.35
C ASP A 272 19.55 -2.08 -2.37
N GLY A 273 20.41 -2.95 -2.91
CA GLY A 273 21.14 -4.02 -2.25
C GLY A 273 22.34 -3.52 -1.46
N ARG A 274 22.09 -2.74 -0.40
CA ARG A 274 23.13 -2.36 0.58
C ARG A 274 23.59 -3.58 1.39
N ASP A 275 24.66 -4.22 0.95
CA ASP A 275 25.62 -4.86 1.85
C ASP A 275 26.61 -3.78 2.35
N ASP A 276 27.05 -3.86 3.62
CA ASP A 276 27.98 -2.89 4.22
C ASP A 276 29.43 -3.13 3.74
N GLU A 277 30.07 -2.15 3.09
CA GLU A 277 31.52 -2.13 2.82
C GLU A 277 32.10 -0.72 3.11
N GLU A 278 33.39 -0.63 3.47
CA GLU A 278 33.93 0.48 4.28
C GLU A 278 34.65 1.58 3.46
N ASP A 279 34.21 2.84 3.60
CA ASP A 279 34.84 4.04 3.00
C ASP A 279 36.12 4.48 3.76
N PRO A 280 37.26 4.70 3.07
CA PRO A 280 38.40 5.48 3.56
C PRO A 280 38.25 6.99 3.25
N PRO A 281 38.96 7.90 3.95
CA PRO A 281 38.55 9.30 4.05
C PRO A 281 39.29 10.31 3.15
N GLY A 282 38.59 11.41 2.82
CA GLY A 282 39.20 12.73 2.62
C GLY A 282 39.15 13.32 1.20
N GLY A 283 38.51 14.48 1.05
CA GLY A 283 38.46 15.22 -0.22
C GLY A 283 37.32 16.24 -0.28
N GLY A 284 37.45 17.36 0.44
CA GLY A 284 36.40 18.38 0.49
C GLY A 284 36.63 19.55 -0.47
N THR A 285 35.66 19.84 -1.35
CA THR A 285 35.56 21.12 -2.06
C THR A 285 34.14 21.68 -2.04
N ARG A 286 34.03 22.83 -1.36
CA ARG A 286 33.06 23.93 -1.53
C ARG A 286 32.76 24.24 -3.00
N VAL A 287 31.50 24.57 -3.35
CA VAL A 287 31.10 25.71 -4.24
C VAL A 287 29.56 25.78 -4.45
N ASP A 288 29.05 26.99 -4.18
CA ASP A 288 27.91 27.76 -4.71
C ASP A 288 26.42 27.32 -4.74
N ASP A 289 25.58 28.33 -4.50
CA ASP A 289 24.12 28.38 -4.62
C ASP A 289 23.61 28.36 -6.08
N ALA A 290 22.44 27.76 -6.30
CA ALA A 290 21.64 27.99 -7.50
C ALA A 290 20.11 27.92 -7.21
N ARG A 291 19.48 29.07 -6.94
CA ARG A 291 18.02 29.21 -7.02
C ARG A 291 17.57 29.29 -8.49
N PRO A 292 16.64 28.43 -8.97
CA PRO A 292 15.88 28.74 -10.17
C PRO A 292 14.81 29.80 -9.88
N SER A 293 14.57 30.70 -10.85
CA SER A 293 13.77 31.91 -10.68
C SER A 293 12.27 31.72 -10.87
N ARG A 294 11.50 32.66 -10.30
CA ARG A 294 10.05 32.79 -10.41
C ARG A 294 9.67 33.84 -11.47
N PRO A 295 8.84 33.51 -12.48
CA PRO A 295 7.92 34.46 -13.10
C PRO A 295 6.51 34.33 -12.44
N GLY A 296 5.66 35.36 -12.37
CA GLY A 296 5.80 36.73 -12.86
C GLY A 296 4.86 37.01 -14.02
N GLY A 297 3.60 37.36 -13.73
CA GLY A 297 2.61 37.67 -14.77
C GLY A 297 1.18 37.86 -14.26
N THR A 298 0.80 39.10 -13.98
CA THR A 298 -0.59 39.58 -13.84
C THR A 298 -0.65 41.05 -14.26
N PRO A 299 -1.60 41.40 -15.14
CA PRO A 299 -2.51 42.55 -14.98
C PRO A 299 -3.91 42.02 -14.54
N ALA A 300 -4.80 42.75 -13.84
CA ALA A 300 -5.53 43.97 -14.25
C ALA A 300 -6.30 43.77 -15.58
N GLU A 301 -7.58 44.11 -15.75
CA GLU A 301 -8.53 44.95 -15.01
C GLU A 301 -9.99 44.50 -15.39
N THR A 302 -11.17 44.99 -14.96
CA THR A 302 -11.68 46.13 -14.16
C THR A 302 -12.99 45.74 -13.42
N LEU A 303 -13.55 46.63 -12.59
CA LEU A 303 -14.93 46.58 -12.05
C LEU A 303 -15.91 47.36 -12.97
N PRO A 304 -17.25 47.18 -12.88
CA PRO A 304 -18.09 47.82 -11.84
C PRO A 304 -18.81 46.79 -10.94
N SER A 305 -19.21 47.04 -9.69
CA SER A 305 -19.76 48.24 -9.02
C SER A 305 -21.22 48.55 -9.36
N GLU A 306 -22.15 47.98 -8.59
CA GLU A 306 -23.45 48.60 -8.30
C GLU A 306 -23.86 48.31 -6.84
N SER A 307 -24.78 49.12 -6.28
CA SER A 307 -24.90 49.35 -4.83
C SER A 307 -26.36 49.40 -4.33
N THR A 308 -26.51 49.48 -3.00
CA THR A 308 -27.77 49.63 -2.22
C THR A 308 -28.58 48.33 -2.04
N SER A 309 -29.32 48.12 -0.94
CA SER A 309 -29.61 49.00 0.21
C SER A 309 -29.59 48.27 1.58
N SER A 310 -29.37 49.04 2.64
CA SER A 310 -29.64 48.71 4.07
C SER A 310 -30.95 49.45 4.50
N PRO A 311 -31.52 49.36 5.74
CA PRO A 311 -30.84 49.17 7.03
C PRO A 311 -31.62 48.36 8.12
N SER A 312 -31.15 48.50 9.38
CA SER A 312 -31.80 48.13 10.67
C SER A 312 -31.56 46.70 11.19
N GLY A 313 -31.19 46.48 12.46
CA GLY A 313 -30.85 47.42 13.54
C GLY A 313 -30.81 46.76 14.94
N ARG A 314 -30.18 47.43 15.92
CA ARG A 314 -29.87 47.04 17.34
C ARG A 314 -28.44 46.52 17.57
N ASP A 315 -27.59 47.27 18.29
CA ASP A 315 -27.48 47.48 19.76
C ASP A 315 -26.65 46.36 20.42
N ILE A 316 -25.33 46.51 20.55
CA ILE A 316 -24.59 47.27 21.60
C ILE A 316 -24.62 46.57 22.96
N CYS A 317 -23.45 46.07 23.38
CA CYS A 317 -23.00 46.11 24.76
C CYS A 317 -21.45 46.03 24.78
N GLU A 318 -20.80 46.87 25.57
CA GLU A 318 -19.40 47.29 25.40
C GLU A 318 -18.65 47.24 26.74
N ARG A 319 -17.37 46.82 26.75
CA ARG A 319 -16.45 47.01 27.90
C ARG A 319 -14.97 46.78 27.60
N ASP A 320 -14.25 47.91 27.57
CA ASP A 320 -12.89 48.17 28.07
C ASP A 320 -12.52 47.46 29.40
N THR A 321 -11.26 47.33 29.86
CA THR A 321 -9.86 47.68 29.42
C THR A 321 -8.87 46.73 30.16
N ALA A 322 -7.53 46.71 30.02
CA ALA A 322 -6.48 47.49 29.29
C ALA A 322 -5.51 46.49 28.59
N ASP A 323 -4.28 46.71 28.07
CA ASP A 323 -3.18 47.72 28.12
C ASP A 323 -2.39 47.93 29.44
N GLU A 324 -1.28 47.19 29.61
CA GLU A 324 -0.07 47.70 30.28
C GLU A 324 1.20 47.09 29.62
N ARG A 325 2.37 47.72 29.83
CA ARG A 325 3.57 47.56 28.97
C ARG A 325 4.79 46.93 29.65
N GLU A 326 5.75 46.55 28.80
CA GLU A 326 7.22 46.55 29.00
C GLU A 326 7.79 46.30 30.40
N HIS A 327 8.71 45.33 30.51
CA HIS A 327 10.01 45.62 31.15
C HIS A 327 11.16 44.83 30.51
N VAL A 328 12.34 45.46 30.48
CA VAL A 328 13.58 44.93 29.88
C VAL A 328 14.36 44.12 30.92
N GLY A 329 14.96 42.99 30.50
CA GLY A 329 15.66 42.07 31.41
C GLY A 329 16.89 41.41 30.80
N THR A 330 17.98 42.17 30.61
CA THR A 330 19.26 41.61 30.14
C THR A 330 19.96 40.84 31.24
N SER A 331 20.17 39.54 31.03
CA SER A 331 21.13 38.68 31.75
C SER A 331 21.31 37.38 30.97
N ALA A 332 22.41 36.63 31.01
CA ALA A 332 23.81 36.81 31.39
C ALA A 332 24.37 35.38 31.27
N SER A 333 25.45 35.15 30.55
CA SER A 333 25.94 33.79 30.27
C SER A 333 26.79 33.21 31.41
N PRO A 334 26.54 31.97 31.88
CA PRO A 334 27.47 31.22 32.72
C PRO A 334 28.23 30.16 31.89
N ALA A 335 29.54 30.34 31.72
CA ALA A 335 30.42 29.35 31.09
C ALA A 335 30.96 28.33 32.11
N ARG A 336 31.01 27.03 31.73
CA ARG A 336 31.80 25.95 32.39
C ARG A 336 31.64 24.62 31.63
N PRO A 337 32.59 23.67 31.76
CA PRO A 337 34.05 23.81 31.78
C PRO A 337 34.74 22.96 30.70
N ALA A 338 35.97 23.30 30.32
CA ALA A 338 36.86 22.34 29.67
C ALA A 338 37.33 21.29 30.69
N LEU A 339 37.41 20.02 30.28
CA LEU A 339 37.85 18.92 31.15
C LEU A 339 38.94 18.10 30.45
N VAL A 340 40.13 18.10 31.05
CA VAL A 340 41.36 17.46 30.55
C VAL A 340 41.24 15.94 30.50
N ARG A 341 41.79 15.30 29.47
CA ARG A 341 42.09 13.86 29.49
C ARG A 341 43.29 13.49 28.61
N ASP A 342 44.47 13.48 29.22
CA ASP A 342 45.62 12.71 28.74
C ASP A 342 45.44 11.21 29.02
N GLY A 343 46.25 10.37 28.34
CA GLY A 343 46.44 8.96 28.70
C GLY A 343 46.48 7.98 27.52
N SER A 344 47.67 7.43 27.26
CA SER A 344 47.87 6.18 26.52
C SER A 344 47.26 4.97 27.27
N GLY A 345 47.09 3.78 26.69
CA GLY A 345 47.40 3.24 25.36
C GLY A 345 47.20 1.70 25.40
N THR A 346 47.44 0.97 24.30
CA THR A 346 47.48 -0.54 24.20
C THR A 346 46.33 -1.32 24.87
N ASP A 347 45.50 -2.10 24.16
CA ASP A 347 45.90 -3.23 23.31
C ASP A 347 44.80 -3.63 22.32
N GLY A 348 45.14 -4.47 21.33
CA GLY A 348 44.17 -5.00 20.35
C GLY A 348 43.82 -6.47 20.55
N THR A 349 42.52 -6.81 20.56
CA THR A 349 41.90 -8.11 20.17
C THR A 349 40.36 -8.00 20.18
N THR A 350 39.64 -8.94 19.55
CA THR A 350 38.15 -9.11 19.50
C THR A 350 37.33 -8.25 18.51
N GLY A 351 37.42 -8.59 17.22
CA GLY A 351 36.51 -8.07 16.18
C GLY A 351 35.08 -8.66 16.20
N ARG A 352 34.27 -8.43 17.25
CA ARG A 352 32.78 -8.48 17.20
C ARG A 352 32.08 -8.08 18.52
N PRO A 353 31.49 -6.86 18.59
CA PRO A 353 30.23 -6.70 19.33
C PRO A 353 29.16 -5.79 18.67
N ARG A 354 29.51 -5.07 17.58
CA ARG A 354 28.75 -3.90 17.08
C ARG A 354 27.26 -4.13 16.78
N THR A 355 26.85 -5.32 16.30
CA THR A 355 25.44 -5.59 15.93
C THR A 355 24.51 -5.66 17.13
N VAL A 356 24.94 -6.28 18.25
CA VAL A 356 24.09 -6.47 19.44
C VAL A 356 23.83 -5.12 20.13
N VAL A 357 24.85 -4.27 20.21
CA VAL A 357 24.74 -2.90 20.75
C VAL A 357 23.72 -2.08 19.96
N ARG A 358 23.78 -2.09 18.62
CA ARG A 358 22.81 -1.36 17.77
C ARG A 358 21.37 -1.82 17.97
N VAL A 359 21.12 -3.12 18.18
CA VAL A 359 19.77 -3.65 18.43
C VAL A 359 19.24 -3.22 19.80
N ALA A 360 20.07 -3.30 20.84
CA ALA A 360 19.69 -2.86 22.19
C ALA A 360 19.43 -1.34 22.24
N GLU A 361 20.26 -0.54 21.56
CA GLU A 361 20.10 0.90 21.47
C GLU A 361 18.82 1.30 20.71
N LEU A 362 18.51 0.62 19.60
CA LEU A 362 17.29 0.87 18.83
C LEU A 362 16.03 0.54 19.65
N ALA A 363 15.99 -0.62 20.32
CA ALA A 363 14.89 -0.97 21.23
C ALA A 363 14.71 0.04 22.38
N THR A 364 15.82 0.59 22.90
CA THR A 364 15.80 1.64 23.93
C THR A 364 15.19 2.95 23.40
N ARG A 365 15.53 3.34 22.17
CA ARG A 365 14.95 4.52 21.49
C ARG A 365 13.45 4.33 21.19
N GLU A 366 13.03 3.14 20.77
CA GLU A 366 11.60 2.82 20.54
C GLU A 366 10.79 2.89 21.84
N ALA A 367 11.31 2.33 22.94
CA ALA A 367 10.68 2.42 24.26
C ALA A 367 10.52 3.88 24.74
N ALA A 368 11.54 4.72 24.52
CA ALA A 368 11.46 6.15 24.83
C ALA A 368 10.37 6.87 24.02
N ILE A 369 10.23 6.59 22.72
CA ILE A 369 9.19 7.19 21.85
C ILE A 369 7.78 6.83 22.35
N VAL A 370 7.55 5.56 22.72
CA VAL A 370 6.27 5.12 23.28
C VAL A 370 6.00 5.77 24.64
N ALA A 371 7.01 5.86 25.52
CA ALA A 371 6.86 6.47 26.84
C ALA A 371 6.55 7.98 26.76
N LEU A 372 7.14 8.72 25.81
CA LEU A 372 6.83 10.14 25.61
C LEU A 372 5.43 10.35 25.02
N ALA A 373 5.00 9.50 24.08
CA ALA A 373 3.63 9.53 23.55
C ALA A 373 2.58 9.22 24.63
N ALA A 374 2.87 8.28 25.53
CA ALA A 374 2.00 7.97 26.68
C ALA A 374 1.88 9.15 27.68
N ARG A 375 2.80 10.12 27.66
CA ARG A 375 2.74 11.38 28.43
C ARG A 375 2.03 12.51 27.66
N GLY A 376 1.41 12.23 26.52
CA GLY A 376 0.65 13.19 25.73
C GLY A 376 1.49 14.14 24.86
N LEU A 377 2.79 13.89 24.69
CA LEU A 377 3.66 14.74 23.88
C LEU A 377 3.30 14.62 22.38
N SER A 378 3.26 15.77 21.69
CA SER A 378 3.03 15.80 20.24
C SER A 378 4.20 15.14 19.50
N GLN A 379 3.94 14.59 18.30
CA GLN A 379 4.98 13.96 17.47
C GLN A 379 6.19 14.89 17.24
N ARG A 380 5.98 16.21 17.14
CA ARG A 380 7.06 17.20 16.97
C ARG A 380 7.98 17.26 18.20
N ALA A 381 7.40 17.32 19.40
CA ALA A 381 8.18 17.31 20.63
C ALA A 381 8.95 15.98 20.80
N ILE A 382 8.34 14.85 20.43
CA ILE A 382 9.03 13.54 20.46
C ILE A 382 10.20 13.48 19.47
N THR A 383 10.05 14.01 18.24
CA THR A 383 11.16 14.06 17.27
C THR A 383 12.33 14.91 17.75
N GLU A 384 12.03 16.03 18.40
CA GLU A 384 12.99 16.98 18.94
C GLU A 384 13.72 16.42 20.17
N GLN A 385 13.00 15.75 21.07
CA GLN A 385 13.54 15.17 22.30
C GLN A 385 14.33 13.86 22.10
N VAL A 386 14.01 13.07 21.06
CA VAL A 386 14.67 11.76 20.79
C VAL A 386 15.64 11.81 19.61
N GLY A 387 15.70 12.92 18.86
CA GLY A 387 16.63 13.09 17.73
C GLY A 387 16.34 12.14 16.56
N VAL A 388 15.06 11.94 16.24
CA VAL A 388 14.57 11.03 15.18
C VAL A 388 13.59 11.72 14.24
N SER A 389 13.41 11.18 13.03
CA SER A 389 12.48 11.74 12.05
C SER A 389 11.01 11.53 12.43
N LYS A 390 10.12 12.42 11.95
CA LYS A 390 8.67 12.31 12.16
C LYS A 390 8.08 11.04 11.57
N SER A 391 8.62 10.53 10.47
CA SER A 391 8.17 9.27 9.87
C SER A 391 8.58 8.06 10.73
N THR A 392 9.74 8.09 11.40
CA THR A 392 10.15 7.09 12.39
C THR A 392 9.18 7.07 13.58
N VAL A 393 8.90 8.22 14.19
CA VAL A 393 7.95 8.34 15.32
C VAL A 393 6.56 7.84 14.92
N SER A 394 6.02 8.28 13.77
CA SER A 394 4.71 7.86 13.29
C SER A 394 4.63 6.34 13.06
N ARG A 395 5.67 5.74 12.46
CA ARG A 395 5.76 4.29 12.20
C ARG A 395 5.77 3.47 13.49
N ILE A 396 6.57 3.87 14.48
CA ILE A 396 6.65 3.19 15.78
C ILE A 396 5.30 3.23 16.49
N LEU A 397 4.68 4.42 16.61
CA LEU A 397 3.38 4.57 17.28
C LEU A 397 2.26 3.79 16.56
N GLN A 398 2.28 3.73 15.22
CA GLN A 398 1.34 2.91 14.45
C GLN A 398 1.56 1.40 14.69
N ALA A 399 2.80 0.94 14.79
CA ALA A 399 3.12 -0.45 15.13
C ALA A 399 2.68 -0.80 16.57
N THR A 400 2.95 0.05 17.56
CA THR A 400 2.52 -0.14 18.95
C THR A 400 0.98 -0.15 19.09
N ALA A 401 0.27 0.66 18.30
CA ALA A 401 -1.20 0.65 18.27
C ALA A 401 -1.76 -0.67 17.70
N GLN A 402 -1.10 -1.24 16.68
CA GLN A 402 -1.48 -2.50 16.02
C GLN A 402 -1.05 -3.77 16.77
N ALA A 403 -0.10 -3.66 17.70
CA ALA A 403 0.35 -4.80 18.51
C ALA A 403 -0.81 -5.39 19.35
N PRO A 404 -0.94 -6.72 19.42
CA PRO A 404 -1.99 -7.39 20.19
C PRO A 404 -1.86 -7.04 21.68
N VAL A 405 -2.98 -7.00 22.40
CA VAL A 405 -3.03 -6.53 23.80
C VAL A 405 -2.07 -7.31 24.70
N SER A 406 -1.89 -8.61 24.44
CA SER A 406 -0.95 -9.50 25.15
C SER A 406 0.54 -9.16 25.01
N GLU A 407 0.91 -8.35 24.01
CA GLU A 407 2.31 -7.93 23.75
C GLU A 407 2.55 -6.45 24.12
N ARG A 408 1.52 -5.73 24.62
CA ARG A 408 1.69 -4.34 25.05
C ARG A 408 2.50 -4.29 26.35
N PRO A 409 3.58 -3.49 26.42
CA PRO A 409 4.42 -3.42 27.62
C PRO A 409 3.61 -2.90 28.81
N ALA A 410 3.67 -3.62 29.94
CA ALA A 410 2.82 -3.40 31.11
C ALA A 410 2.96 -2.01 31.77
N ALA A 411 3.97 -1.22 31.38
CA ALA A 411 4.22 0.13 31.87
C ALA A 411 3.03 1.11 31.71
N VAL A 412 2.09 0.84 30.79
CA VAL A 412 0.90 1.70 30.58
C VAL A 412 -0.15 1.53 31.69
N ALA A 413 -0.20 0.37 32.37
CA ALA A 413 -1.28 0.05 33.33
C ALA A 413 -1.16 0.79 34.68
N ALA A 414 0.02 1.31 35.03
CA ALA A 414 0.29 1.91 36.34
C ALA A 414 -0.05 3.42 36.45
N GLY A 415 -0.46 4.08 35.35
CA GLY A 415 -0.55 5.54 35.28
C GLY A 415 -1.93 6.18 35.48
N VAL A 416 -3.02 5.40 35.50
CA VAL A 416 -4.41 5.91 35.39
C VAL A 416 -5.13 5.87 36.75
N GLY A 417 -4.44 6.30 37.81
CA GLY A 417 -4.88 6.07 39.20
C GLY A 417 -4.54 7.16 40.21
N GLN A 418 -4.29 8.40 39.78
CA GLN A 418 -4.16 9.56 40.69
C GLN A 418 -4.37 10.90 39.95
N ARG A 419 -5.61 11.39 39.94
CA ARG A 419 -6.04 12.78 39.77
C ARG A 419 -7.40 12.97 40.43
#